data_AF-A0A3C0VZX2-F1
#
_entry.id   AF-A0A3C0VZX2-F1
#
_cell.length_a   1.000
_cell.length_b   1.000
_cell.length_c   1.000
_cell.angle_alpha   90.00
_cell.angle_beta   90.00
_cell.angle_gamma   90.00
#
_symmetry.space_group_name_H-M   'P 1'
#
loop_
_entity.id
_entity.type
_entity.pdbx_description
1 polymer ?
#
loop_
_entity_poly.entity_id
_entity_poly.type
_entity_poly.pdbx_seq_one_letter_code
_entity_poly.pdbx_strand_id
1 'polypeptide(L)' 'MLSATSLLAAEGSKLTWKALPDLPGKLGVAGPFAGAHNGALIVAGGANFPEGVPWRPTTEGYNSPKVYYD' A
#
# COMPACT_ATOMS: atom_id res chain seq x y z
N MET A 1 -56.21 5.54 3.61
CA MET A 1 -54.95 5.20 2.92
C MET A 1 -54.03 6.40 3.04
N LEU A 2 -52.98 6.33 3.87
CA LEU A 2 -51.99 7.40 3.97
C LEU A 2 -50.69 6.89 3.33
N SER A 3 -50.37 7.45 2.17
CA SER A 3 -49.14 7.17 1.44
C SER A 3 -48.00 7.92 2.13
N ALA A 4 -46.97 7.20 2.59
CA ALA A 4 -45.75 7.80 3.08
C ALA A 4 -44.84 8.08 1.89
N THR A 5 -44.64 9.37 1.60
CA THR A 5 -43.63 9.87 0.66
C THR A 5 -42.25 9.43 1.14
N SER A 6 -41.57 8.61 0.34
CA SER A 6 -40.21 8.15 0.56
C SER A 6 -39.22 9.32 0.47
N LEU A 7 -38.38 9.43 1.50
CA LEU A 7 -37.29 10.39 1.58
C LEU A 7 -36.16 9.92 0.64
N LEU A 8 -35.89 10.65 -0.45
CA LEU A 8 -34.70 10.41 -1.27
C LEU A 8 -33.48 10.92 -0.50
N ALA A 9 -32.74 10.01 0.14
CA ALA A 9 -31.41 10.31 0.64
C ALA A 9 -30.52 10.69 -0.55
N ALA A 10 -29.82 11.82 -0.46
CA ALA A 10 -28.81 12.18 -1.45
C ALA A 10 -27.71 11.11 -1.43
N GLU A 11 -27.60 10.31 -2.50
CA GLU A 11 -26.45 9.42 -2.68
C GLU A 11 -25.19 10.29 -2.78
N GLY A 12 -24.40 10.33 -1.71
CA GLY A 12 -23.09 10.97 -1.73
C GLY A 12 -22.22 10.33 -2.82
N SER A 13 -21.40 11.15 -3.48
CA SER A 13 -20.48 10.72 -4.53
C SER A 13 -19.66 9.51 -4.07
N LYS A 14 -19.83 8.36 -4.72
CA LYS A 14 -19.10 7.14 -4.38
C LYS A 14 -17.64 7.29 -4.81
N LEU A 15 -16.71 7.22 -3.84
CA LEU A 15 -15.29 7.15 -4.15
C LEU A 15 -15.01 5.87 -4.95
N THR A 16 -14.37 6.02 -6.10
CA THR A 16 -13.96 4.90 -6.94
C THR A 16 -12.48 4.65 -6.73
N TRP A 17 -12.14 3.42 -6.34
CA TRP A 17 -10.76 2.99 -6.18
C TRP A 17 -10.30 2.25 -7.43
N LYS A 18 -9.09 2.55 -7.88
CA LYS A 18 -8.44 1.86 -8.99
C LYS A 18 -7.01 1.49 -8.58
N ALA A 19 -6.65 0.22 -8.73
CA ALA A 19 -5.28 -0.22 -8.52
C ALA A 19 -4.35 0.40 -9.57
N LEU A 20 -3.21 0.92 -9.09
CA LEU A 20 -2.09 1.30 -9.96
C LEU A 20 -1.23 0.06 -10.25
N PRO A 21 -0.36 0.11 -11.28
CA PRO A 21 0.65 -0.92 -11.46
C PRO A 21 1.52 -1.08 -10.21
N ASP A 22 1.98 -2.30 -9.96
CA ASP A 22 2.92 -2.57 -8.87
C ASP A 22 4.23 -1.80 -9.08
N LEU A 23 4.85 -1.39 -7.97
CA LEU A 23 6.20 -0.85 -8.01
C LEU A 23 7.19 -1.93 -8.48
N PRO A 24 8.28 -1.56 -9.17
CA PRO A 24 9.32 -2.51 -9.52
C PRO A 24 9.93 -3.16 -8.26
N GLY A 25 10.21 -4.46 -8.33
CA GLY A 25 10.77 -5.25 -7.23
C GLY A 25 9.72 -6.14 -6.56
N LYS A 26 9.88 -7.47 -6.67
CA LYS A 26 8.86 -8.46 -6.28
C LYS A 26 8.48 -8.46 -4.81
N LEU A 27 9.42 -8.10 -3.92
CA LEU A 27 9.21 -8.15 -2.46
C LEU A 27 8.54 -6.89 -1.91
N GLY A 28 8.68 -5.76 -2.60
CA GLY A 28 8.31 -4.44 -2.09
C GLY A 28 9.19 -3.96 -0.94
N VAL A 29 8.84 -2.79 -0.40
CA VAL A 29 9.48 -2.13 0.74
C VAL A 29 8.43 -1.56 1.68
N ALA A 30 8.77 -1.46 2.95
CA ALA A 30 7.99 -0.80 3.98
C ALA A 30 8.59 0.58 4.31
N GLY A 31 7.70 1.52 4.66
CA GLY A 31 8.08 2.89 5.02
C GLY A 31 8.83 3.68 3.93
N PRO A 32 8.50 3.56 2.63
CA PRO A 32 9.08 4.45 1.64
C PRO A 32 8.56 5.88 1.85
N PHE A 33 9.32 6.87 1.40
CA PHE A 33 8.81 8.22 1.21
C PHE A 33 8.10 8.30 -0.15
N ALA A 34 7.02 9.08 -0.21
CA ALA A 34 6.28 9.29 -1.45
C ALA A 34 5.95 10.77 -1.66
N GLY A 35 5.97 11.21 -2.92
CA GLY A 35 5.64 12.56 -3.34
C GLY A 35 5.18 12.61 -4.79
N ALA A 36 4.64 13.73 -5.24
CA ALA A 36 4.25 13.94 -6.63
C ALA A 36 4.90 15.20 -7.20
N HIS A 37 5.45 15.10 -8.41
CA HIS A 37 6.05 16.24 -9.12
C HIS A 37 5.94 16.05 -10.63
N ASN A 38 5.60 17.12 -11.36
CA ASN A 38 5.45 17.13 -12.82
C ASN A 38 4.60 15.98 -13.40
N GLY A 39 3.50 15.64 -12.72
CA GLY A 39 2.60 14.57 -13.17
C GLY A 39 3.12 13.15 -12.90
N ALA A 40 4.24 12.98 -12.20
CA ALA A 40 4.77 11.69 -11.79
C ALA A 40 4.57 11.45 -10.28
N LEU A 41 4.27 10.21 -9.93
CA LEU A 41 4.38 9.70 -8.56
C LEU A 41 5.81 9.25 -8.32
N ILE A 42 6.44 9.76 -7.27
CA ILE A 42 7.79 9.42 -6.84
C ILE A 42 7.67 8.61 -5.56
N VAL A 43 8.31 7.44 -5.53
CA VAL A 43 8.44 6.58 -4.36
C VAL A 43 9.91 6.26 -4.19
N ALA A 44 10.47 6.55 -3.01
CA ALA A 44 11.90 6.44 -2.76
C ALA A 44 12.21 5.81 -1.39
N GLY A 45 13.33 5.10 -1.35
CA GLY A 45 13.84 4.37 -0.21
C GLY A 45 12.89 3.33 0.38
N GLY A 46 12.96 3.17 1.70
CA GLY A 46 12.22 2.16 2.45
C GLY A 46 13.10 0.98 2.85
N ALA A 47 12.51 -0.03 3.49
CA ALA A 47 13.25 -1.19 3.96
C ALA A 47 12.44 -2.48 3.81
N ASN A 48 13.14 -3.61 3.66
CA ASN A 48 12.53 -4.93 3.70
C ASN A 48 13.45 -5.96 4.37
N PHE A 49 13.06 -7.23 4.30
CA PHE A 49 13.79 -8.38 4.84
C PHE A 49 13.95 -9.42 3.71
N PRO A 50 15.05 -9.39 2.94
CA PRO A 50 15.16 -10.13 1.68
C PRO A 50 15.32 -11.65 1.87
N GLU A 51 15.76 -12.09 3.04
CA GLU A 51 16.10 -13.49 3.32
C GLU A 51 14.98 -14.21 4.10
N GLY A 52 13.94 -13.49 4.53
CA GLY A 52 12.82 -14.06 5.26
C GLY A 52 11.98 -13.03 5.99
N VAL A 53 10.94 -13.49 6.67
CA VAL A 53 10.07 -12.60 7.46
C VAL A 53 10.70 -12.27 8.82
N PRO A 54 10.53 -11.06 9.36
CA PRO A 54 11.22 -10.65 10.60
C PRO A 54 10.78 -11.40 11.87
N TRP A 55 9.68 -12.16 11.82
CA TRP A 55 9.15 -12.93 12.94
C TRP A 55 9.53 -14.42 12.92
N ARG A 56 10.40 -14.86 12.00
CA ARG A 56 10.91 -16.23 11.96
C ARG A 56 12.39 -16.26 11.56
N PRO A 57 13.19 -17.16 12.16
CA PRO A 57 14.51 -17.47 11.61
C PRO A 57 14.41 -17.98 10.17
N THR A 58 15.46 -17.72 9.40
CA THR A 58 15.72 -18.33 8.10
C THR A 58 15.95 -19.85 8.27
N THR A 59 16.00 -20.58 7.17
CA THR A 59 16.34 -22.01 7.16
C THR A 59 17.73 -22.31 7.71
N GLU A 60 18.62 -21.31 7.72
CA GLU A 60 19.98 -21.39 8.25
C GLU A 60 20.08 -21.00 9.74
N GLY A 61 18.95 -20.65 10.37
CA GLY A 61 18.86 -20.44 11.82
C GLY A 61 19.19 -19.03 12.30
N TYR A 62 19.31 -18.04 11.41
CA TYR A 62 19.50 -16.62 11.78
C TYR A 62 18.27 -15.78 11.40
N ASN A 63 18.13 -14.57 11.95
CA ASN A 63 17.03 -13.67 11.57
C ASN A 63 17.42 -12.88 10.32
N SER A 64 16.55 -12.81 9.30
CA SER A 64 16.79 -11.99 8.11
C SER A 64 17.18 -10.57 8.53
N PRO A 65 18.27 -10.01 7.98
CA PRO A 65 18.63 -8.62 8.25
C PRO A 65 17.57 -7.71 7.64
N LYS A 66 17.33 -6.58 8.30
CA LYS A 66 16.58 -5.47 7.70
C LYS A 66 17.51 -4.72 6.77
N VAL A 67 17.15 -4.65 5.49
CA VAL A 67 17.90 -3.92 4.47
C VAL A 67 17.16 -2.62 4.15
N TYR A 68 17.90 -1.51 4.18
CA TYR A 68 17.41 -0.19 3.80
C TYR A 68 17.86 0.14 2.39
N TYR A 69 16.97 0.74 1.62
CA TYR A 69 17.23 1.24 0.28
C TYR A 69 17.16 2.77 0.30
N ASP A 70 18.02 3.39 -0.50
CA ASP A 70 18.06 4.82 -0.78
C ASP A 70 17.21 5.19 -2.01
#